data_AF-A0A7S7UP72-F1
#
_entry.id   AF-A0A7S7UP72-F1
#
_cell.length_a   1.000
_cell.length_b   1.000
_cell.length_c   1.000
_cell.angle_alpha   90.00
_cell.angle_beta   90.00
_cell.angle_gamma   90.00
#
_symmetry.space_group_name_H-M   'P 1'
#
loop_
_entity.id
_entity.type
_entity.pdbx_description
1 polymer ?
#
loop_
_entity_poly.entity_id
_entity_poly.type
_entity_poly.pdbx_seq_one_letter_code
_entity_poly.pdbx_strand_id
1 'polypeptide(L)' 'MGGVPQAGKLPLNRELKEFRRLERACREHAAVASFDLEREGLLKVADDYRKAIEGLQKSASIRQ' A
#
# COMPACT_ATOMS: atom_id res chain seq x y z
N MET A 1 21.54 -21.29 2.32
CA MET A 1 21.08 -20.47 3.48
C MET A 1 20.57 -19.14 2.95
N GLY A 2 19.36 -19.11 2.40
CA GLY A 2 18.74 -17.88 1.90
C GLY A 2 18.17 -17.11 3.08
N GLY A 3 18.83 -16.03 3.48
CA GLY A 3 18.32 -15.14 4.52
C GLY A 3 17.03 -14.48 4.04
N VAL A 4 15.91 -14.85 4.65
CA VAL A 4 14.65 -14.12 4.50
C VAL A 4 14.93 -12.69 4.96
N PRO A 5 14.77 -11.66 4.11
CA PRO A 5 15.03 -10.30 4.53
C PRO A 5 14.03 -9.96 5.65
N GLN A 6 14.56 -9.65 6.84
CA GLN A 6 13.76 -9.21 7.97
C GLN A 6 12.92 -8.00 7.54
N ALA A 7 11.61 -8.18 7.48
CA ALA A 7 10.60 -7.15 7.20
C ALA A 7 10.49 -6.10 8.33
N GLY A 8 11.55 -5.89 9.12
CA GLY A 8 11.52 -5.13 10.37
C GLY A 8 12.09 -3.72 10.31
N LYS A 9 12.79 -3.30 9.25
CA LYS A 9 13.38 -1.95 9.14
C LYS A 9 13.57 -1.50 7.69
N LEU A 10 12.49 -1.46 6.91
CA LEU A 10 12.55 -0.62 5.71
C LEU A 10 12.48 0.84 6.19
N PRO A 11 13.28 1.77 5.63
CA PRO A 11 13.10 3.17 5.98
C PRO A 11 11.67 3.57 5.62
N LEU A 12 10.99 4.30 6.51
CA LEU A 12 9.57 4.70 6.36
C LEU A 12 9.25 5.23 4.95
N ASN A 13 10.19 5.95 4.33
CA ASN A 13 10.09 6.45 2.96
C ASN A 13 9.98 5.33 1.90
N ARG A 14 10.67 4.20 2.09
CA ARG A 14 10.59 3.03 1.21
C ARG A 14 9.27 2.28 1.40
N GLU A 15 8.77 2.18 2.63
CA GLU A 15 7.44 1.59 2.90
C GLU A 15 6.35 2.45 2.28
N LEU A 16 6.36 3.77 2.50
CA LEU A 16 5.43 4.72 1.87
C LEU A 16 5.46 4.64 0.34
N LYS A 17 6.66 4.48 -0.25
CA LYS A 17 6.81 4.31 -1.70
C LYS A 17 6.17 3.01 -2.18
N GLU A 18 6.34 1.91 -1.45
CA GLU A 18 5.74 0.63 -1.82
C GLU A 18 4.23 0.64 -1.65
N PHE A 19 3.71 1.22 -0.56
CA PHE A 19 2.26 1.39 -0.38
C PHE A 19 1.64 2.21 -1.51
N ARG A 20 2.28 3.31 -1.94
CA ARG A 20 1.80 4.10 -3.09
C ARG A 20 1.84 3.34 -4.40
N ARG A 21 2.86 2.49 -4.58
CA ARG A 21 2.98 1.61 -5.76
C ARG A 21 1.83 0.60 -5.79
N LEU A 22 1.55 -0.04 -4.65
CA LEU A 22 0.47 -1.02 -4.52
C LEU A 22 -0.92 -0.38 -4.66
N GLU A 23 -1.16 0.78 -4.05
CA GLU A 23 -2.41 1.55 -4.24
C GLU A 23 -2.67 1.78 -5.73
N ARG A 24 -1.65 2.28 -6.46
CA ARG A 24 -1.76 2.55 -7.89
C ARG A 24 -2.07 1.28 -8.68
N ALA A 25 -1.35 0.19 -8.43
CA ALA A 25 -1.58 -1.07 -9.12
C ALA A 25 -3.02 -1.60 -8.91
N CYS A 26 -3.56 -1.51 -7.70
CA CYS A 26 -4.95 -1.89 -7.42
C CYS A 26 -5.95 -1.04 -8.21
N ARG A 27 -5.72 0.28 -8.33
CA ARG A 27 -6.59 1.17 -9.14
C ARG A 27 -6.49 0.88 -10.64
N GLU A 28 -5.28 0.62 -11.14
CA GLU A 28 -5.05 0.26 -12.54
C GLU A 28 -5.73 -1.07 -12.89
N HIS A 29 -5.63 -2.07 -12.02
CA HIS A 29 -6.31 -3.34 -12.20
C HIS A 29 -7.84 -3.18 -12.11
N ALA A 30 -8.34 -2.37 -11.16
CA ALA A 30 -9.77 -2.10 -11.03
C ALA A 30 -10.36 -1.44 -12.29
N ALA A 31 -9.57 -0.59 -12.97
CA ALA A 31 -10.00 0.09 -14.20
C ALA A 31 -10.20 -0.86 -15.38
N VAL A 32 -9.53 -2.02 -15.39
CA VAL A 32 -9.63 -3.03 -16.46
C VAL A 32 -10.35 -4.31 -16.01
N ALA A 33 -10.79 -4.38 -14.76
CA ALA A 33 -11.50 -5.53 -14.20
C ALA A 33 -12.84 -5.73 -14.93
N SER A 34 -13.07 -6.97 -15.41
CA SER A 34 -14.29 -7.33 -16.14
C SER A 34 -15.47 -7.63 -15.22
N PHE A 35 -15.20 -7.96 -13.95
CA PHE A 35 -16.22 -8.32 -12.96
C PHE A 35 -16.34 -7.24 -11.88
N ASP A 36 -17.59 -6.90 -11.54
CA ASP A 36 -17.87 -5.87 -10.54
C ASP A 36 -17.29 -6.22 -9.17
N LEU A 37 -17.40 -7.48 -8.74
CA LEU A 37 -16.86 -7.96 -7.46
C LEU A 37 -15.33 -7.79 -7.39
N GLU A 38 -14.62 -8.07 -8.49
CA GLU A 38 -13.17 -7.91 -8.57
C GLU A 38 -12.79 -6.42 -8.50
N ARG A 39 -13.50 -5.58 -9.27
CA ARG A 39 -13.33 -4.12 -9.24
C ARG A 39 -13.53 -3.56 -7.83
N GLU A 40 -14.62 -3.93 -7.16
CA GLU A 40 -14.91 -3.49 -5.79
C GLU A 40 -13.85 -3.96 -4.79
N GLY A 41 -13.42 -5.23 -4.89
CA GLY A 41 -12.35 -5.77 -4.06
C GLY A 41 -11.04 -5.00 -4.21
N LEU A 42 -10.62 -4.73 -5.46
CA LEU A 42 -9.42 -3.96 -5.77
C LEU A 42 -9.50 -2.51 -5.27
N LEU A 43 -10.66 -1.86 -5.43
CA LEU A 43 -10.87 -0.49 -4.92
C LEU A 43 -10.81 -0.43 -3.39
N LYS A 44 -11.34 -1.45 -2.69
CA LYS A 44 -11.25 -1.54 -1.23
C LYS A 44 -9.80 -1.69 -0.77
N VAL A 45 -9.03 -2.56 -1.42
CA VAL A 45 -7.60 -2.74 -1.10
C VAL A 45 -6.80 -1.46 -1.38
N ALA A 46 -7.10 -0.74 -2.47
CA ALA A 46 -6.48 0.56 -2.73
C ALA A 46 -6.78 1.57 -1.62
N ASP A 47 -8.01 1.60 -1.10
CA ASP A 47 -8.38 2.47 0.03
C ASP A 47 -7.64 2.10 1.32
N ASP A 48 -7.46 0.80 1.59
CA ASP A 48 -6.70 0.33 2.74
C ASP A 48 -5.22 0.76 2.66
N TYR A 49 -4.60 0.70 1.48
CA TYR A 49 -3.24 1.23 1.28
C TYR A 49 -3.16 2.74 1.48
N ARG A 50 -4.15 3.51 1.02
CA ARG A 50 -4.22 4.95 1.27
C ARG A 50 -4.27 5.24 2.78
N LYS A 51 -5.12 4.53 3.53
CA LYS A 51 -5.22 4.68 5.00
C LYS A 51 -3.91 4.33 5.70
N ALA A 52 -3.22 3.28 5.25
CA ALA A 52 -1.90 2.91 5.78
C ALA A 52 -0.88 4.03 5.56
N ILE A 53 -0.83 4.62 4.35
CA ILE A 53 0.04 5.77 4.03
C ILE A 53 -0.25 6.94 4.97
N GLU A 54 -1.53 7.30 5.13
CA GLU A 54 -1.94 8.40 6.01
C GLU A 54 -1.54 8.14 7.47
N GLY A 55 -1.74 6.91 7.97
CA GLY A 55 -1.34 6.51 9.33
C GLY A 55 0.17 6.59 9.54
N LEU A 56 0.95 6.15 8.56
CA LEU A 56 2.42 6.23 8.59
C LEU A 56 2.91 7.68 8.51
N GLN A 57 2.30 8.52 7.68
CA GLN A 57 2.65 9.94 7.62
C GLN A 57 2.29 10.70 8.90
N LYS A 58 1.13 10.41 9.50
CA LYS A 58 0.73 10.98 10.80
C LYS A 58 1.69 10.56 11.92
N SER A 59 2.03 9.27 12.01
CA SER A 59 2.98 8.78 13.01
C SER A 59 4.40 9.33 12.84
N ALA A 60 4.82 9.60 11.60
CA ALA A 60 6.09 10.28 11.32
C ALA A 60 6.09 11.75 11.76
N SER A 61 4.96 12.44 11.56
CA SER A 61 4.79 13.83 11.99
C SER A 61 4.71 13.99 13.51
N ILE A 62 4.27 12.98 14.25
CA ILE A 62 4.19 13.01 15.72
C ILE A 62 5.57 12.79 16.37
N ARG A 63 6.55 12.25 15.63
CA ARG A 63 7.91 11.95 16.12
C ARG A 63 8.94 13.05 15.81
N GLN A 64 8.53 14.18 15.23
CA GLN A 64 9.40 15.33 14.96
C GLN A 64 9.20 16.45 15.97
#